data_AF-A0A7X4CGI7-F1
#
_entry.id   AF-A0A7X4CGI7-F1
#
_cell.length_a   1.000
_cell.length_b   1.000
_cell.length_c   1.000
_cell.angle_alpha   90.00
_cell.angle_beta   90.00
_cell.angle_gamma   90.00
#
_symmetry.space_group_name_H-M   'P 1'
#
loop_
_entity.id
_entity.type
_entity.pdbx_description
1 polymer ?
#
loop_
_entity_poly.entity_id
_entity_poly.type
_entity_poly.pdbx_seq_one_letter_code
_entity_poly.pdbx_strand_id
1 'polypeptide(L)'
;MLRTCLLIAALVLASCDEIEPVFGPDGKPVPQVYRIIDDDRARVQFRMLDSVNVLRQARGLEPVALSAHLNAAAKTHALDMSVQNRPWHFGSDGSSPLDRVSRT
;
A
#
# COMPACT_ATOMS: atom_id res chain seq x y z
N MET A 1 -6.98 -25.70 -36.66
CA MET A 1 -7.42 -25.88 -35.26
C MET A 1 -6.22 -25.80 -34.31
N LEU A 2 -5.40 -26.85 -34.13
CA LEU A 2 -4.26 -26.80 -33.19
C LEU A 2 -3.18 -25.74 -33.51
N ARG A 3 -2.80 -25.59 -34.79
CA ARG A 3 -1.87 -24.54 -35.24
C ARG A 3 -2.39 -23.12 -34.99
N THR A 4 -3.69 -22.93 -35.15
CA THR A 4 -4.37 -21.65 -34.93
C THR A 4 -4.40 -21.31 -33.43
N CYS A 5 -4.66 -22.30 -32.57
CA CYS A 5 -4.59 -22.14 -31.11
C CYS A 5 -3.16 -21.82 -30.62
N LEU A 6 -2.13 -22.45 -31.22
CA LEU A 6 -0.73 -22.21 -30.85
C LEU A 6 -0.28 -20.78 -31.18
N LEU A 7 -0.69 -20.26 -32.35
CA LEU A 7 -0.39 -18.89 -32.76
C LEU A 7 -1.07 -17.86 -31.84
N ILE A 8 -2.33 -18.10 -31.47
CA ILE A 8 -3.07 -17.21 -30.55
C ILE A 8 -2.42 -17.21 -29.16
N ALA A 9 -2.03 -18.38 -28.63
CA ALA A 9 -1.34 -18.47 -27.34
C ALA A 9 0.00 -17.70 -27.34
N ALA A 10 0.77 -17.78 -28.42
CA ALA A 10 2.03 -17.05 -28.56
C ALA A 10 1.84 -15.52 -28.64
N LEU A 11 0.76 -15.04 -29.26
CA LEU A 11 0.41 -13.62 -29.31
C LEU A 11 0.00 -13.05 -27.93
N VAL A 12 -0.65 -13.85 -27.08
CA VAL A 12 -1.06 -13.44 -25.73
C VAL A 12 0.13 -13.31 -24.77
N LEU A 13 1.19 -14.11 -24.96
CA LEU A 13 2.42 -14.04 -24.16
C LEU A 13 3.29 -12.81 -24.48
N ALA A 14 3.10 -12.18 -25.64
CA ALA A 14 3.89 -11.04 -26.08
C ALA A 14 3.39 -9.68 -25.54
N SER A 15 2.27 -9.64 -24.80
CA SER A 15 1.69 -8.38 -24.30
C SER A 15 2.11 -8.01 -22.88
N CYS A 16 3.17 -8.60 -22.33
CA CYS A 16 3.83 -8.05 -21.14
C CYS A 16 4.60 -6.78 -21.57
N ASP A 17 3.85 -5.70 -21.79
CA ASP A 17 4.44 -4.38 -22.00
C ASP A 17 4.67 -3.77 -20.61
N GLU A 18 5.94 -3.61 -20.23
CA GLU A 18 6.30 -2.87 -19.03
C GLU A 18 6.11 -1.38 -19.33
N ILE A 19 5.45 -0.65 -18.42
CA ILE A 19 5.29 0.80 -18.57
C ILE A 19 6.68 1.42 -18.39
N GLU A 20 7.33 1.79 -19.51
CA GLU A 20 8.62 2.44 -19.45
C GLU A 20 8.51 3.83 -18.78
N PRO A 21 9.45 4.19 -17.89
CA PRO A 21 9.46 5.50 -17.27
C PRO A 21 9.71 6.58 -18.34
N VAL A 22 8.83 7.57 -18.41
CA VAL A 22 9.03 8.74 -19.26
C VAL A 22 10.17 9.58 -18.68
N PHE A 23 11.17 9.91 -19.51
CA PHE A 23 12.29 10.75 -19.10
C PHE A 23 12.04 12.22 -19.45
N GLY A 24 12.39 13.13 -18.55
CA GLY A 24 12.37 14.56 -18.77
C GLY A 24 13.57 15.04 -19.61
N PRO A 25 13.58 16.33 -20.00
CA PRO A 25 14.71 16.95 -20.71
C PRO A 25 16.05 16.89 -19.94
N ASP A 26 15.98 16.66 -18.63
CA ASP A 26 17.11 16.49 -17.71
C ASP A 26 17.64 15.04 -17.65
N GLY A 27 17.05 14.12 -18.42
CA GLY A 27 17.43 12.70 -18.46
C GLY A 27 16.98 11.90 -17.23
N LYS A 28 16.13 12.46 -16.37
CA LYS A 28 15.60 11.77 -15.19
C LYS A 28 14.16 11.31 -15.44
N PRO A 29 13.70 10.23 -14.78
CA PRO A 29 12.28 9.85 -14.82
C PRO A 29 11.42 11.01 -14.34
N VAL A 30 10.38 11.34 -15.09
CA VAL A 30 9.43 12.37 -14.68
C VAL A 30 8.75 11.95 -13.36
N PRO A 31 8.58 12.87 -12.40
CA PRO A 31 7.89 12.56 -11.15
C PRO A 31 6.47 12.07 -11.44
N GLN A 32 6.16 10.86 -10.99
CA GLN A 32 4.80 10.33 -11.03
C GLN A 32 3.98 10.93 -9.88
N VAL A 33 2.90 11.63 -10.22
CA VAL A 33 1.97 12.14 -9.20
C VAL A 33 1.07 10.99 -8.76
N TYR A 34 1.37 10.41 -7.62
CA TYR A 34 0.50 9.41 -7.00
C TYR A 34 -0.68 10.10 -6.33
N ARG A 35 -1.85 10.02 -6.96
CA ARG A 35 -3.11 10.49 -6.37
C ARG A 35 -3.75 9.33 -5.62
N ILE A 36 -3.87 9.45 -4.30
CA ILE A 36 -4.60 8.52 -3.45
C ILE A 36 -6.00 9.09 -3.25
N ILE A 37 -7.02 8.36 -3.69
CA ILE A 37 -8.43 8.71 -3.47
C ILE A 37 -9.06 7.78 -2.43
N ASP A 38 -10.28 8.08 -1.99
CA ASP A 38 -10.96 7.28 -0.96
C ASP A 38 -11.16 5.82 -1.39
N ASP A 39 -11.38 5.55 -2.68
CA ASP A 39 -11.52 4.21 -3.23
C ASP A 39 -10.23 3.37 -3.14
N ASP A 40 -9.06 4.02 -2.99
CA ASP A 40 -7.78 3.32 -2.84
C ASP A 40 -7.57 2.76 -1.42
N ARG A 41 -8.41 3.12 -0.43
CA ARG A 41 -8.19 2.79 0.99
C ARG A 41 -7.88 1.31 1.22
N ALA A 42 -8.73 0.43 0.70
CA ALA A 42 -8.54 -1.02 0.85
C ALA A 42 -7.26 -1.49 0.17
N ARG A 43 -7.01 -1.03 -1.06
CA ARG A 43 -5.81 -1.37 -1.84
C ARG A 43 -4.54 -0.96 -1.10
N VAL A 44 -4.49 0.25 -0.53
CA VAL A 44 -3.33 0.73 0.22
C VAL A 44 -3.11 -0.11 1.48
N GLN A 45 -4.17 -0.41 2.23
CA GLN A 45 -4.08 -1.22 3.45
C GLN A 45 -3.59 -2.65 3.18
N PHE A 46 -4.13 -3.32 2.15
CA PHE A 46 -3.70 -4.67 1.79
C PHE A 46 -2.28 -4.70 1.23
N ARG A 47 -1.91 -3.75 0.35
CA ARG A 47 -0.52 -3.67 -0.16
C ARG A 47 0.49 -3.44 0.97
N MET A 48 0.13 -2.64 1.97
CA MET A 48 0.98 -2.43 3.15
C MET A 48 1.15 -3.73 3.94
N LEU A 49 0.03 -4.42 4.24
CA LEU A 49 0.05 -5.72 4.93
C LEU A 49 0.92 -6.74 4.20
N ASP A 50 0.72 -6.89 2.89
CA ASP A 50 1.46 -7.84 2.05
C ASP A 50 2.95 -7.52 2.07
N SER A 51 3.31 -6.24 1.90
CA SER A 51 4.72 -5.81 1.94
C SER A 51 5.38 -6.11 3.29
N VAL A 52 4.67 -5.88 4.40
CA VAL A 52 5.16 -6.23 5.74
C VAL A 52 5.31 -7.74 5.89
N ASN A 53 4.32 -8.52 5.45
CA ASN A 53 4.34 -9.97 5.57
C ASN A 53 5.42 -10.63 4.69
N VAL A 54 5.71 -10.08 3.50
CA VAL A 54 6.84 -10.51 2.68
C VAL A 54 8.16 -10.37 3.46
N LEU A 55 8.38 -9.22 4.10
CA LEU A 55 9.58 -8.99 4.91
C LEU A 55 9.64 -9.89 6.15
N ARG A 56 8.49 -10.17 6.78
CA ARG A 56 8.39 -11.09 7.92
C ARG A 56 8.75 -12.52 7.51
N GLN A 57 8.19 -13.02 6.42
CA GLN A 57 8.46 -14.36 5.91
C GLN A 57 9.92 -14.53 5.49
N ALA A 58 10.53 -13.51 4.85
CA ALA A 58 11.95 -13.51 4.53
C ALA A 58 12.87 -13.61 5.77
N ARG A 59 12.34 -13.32 6.97
CA ARG A 59 13.01 -13.46 8.26
C ARG A 59 12.55 -14.68 9.06
N GLY A 60 11.75 -15.57 8.47
CA GLY A 60 11.20 -16.75 9.15
C GLY A 60 10.17 -16.41 10.24
N LEU A 61 9.54 -15.24 10.17
CA LEU A 61 8.47 -14.83 11.09
C LEU A 61 7.09 -15.14 10.51
N GLU A 62 6.16 -15.54 11.36
CA GLU A 62 4.75 -15.74 10.99
C GLU A 62 4.11 -14.47 10.43
N PRO A 63 3.22 -14.55 9.42
CA PRO A 63 2.50 -13.40 8.92
C PRO A 63 1.57 -12.81 10.00
N VAL A 64 1.32 -11.51 9.91
CA VAL A 64 0.29 -10.82 10.69
C VAL A 64 -0.96 -10.61 9.84
N ALA A 65 -2.09 -10.37 10.50
CA ALA A 65 -3.37 -10.08 9.86
C ALA A 65 -3.89 -8.71 10.30
N LEU A 66 -4.76 -8.12 9.48
CA LEU A 66 -5.49 -6.92 9.87
C LEU A 66 -6.47 -7.23 11.00
N SER A 67 -6.55 -6.31 11.96
CA SER A 67 -7.56 -6.32 13.03
C SER A 67 -8.46 -5.11 12.87
N ALA A 68 -9.77 -5.32 12.81
CA ALA A 68 -10.74 -4.22 12.71
C ALA A 68 -10.58 -3.21 13.86
N HIS A 69 -10.31 -3.72 15.07
CA HIS A 69 -10.03 -2.94 16.27
C HIS A 69 -8.81 -2.04 16.12
N LEU A 70 -7.66 -2.61 15.74
CA LEU A 70 -6.41 -1.86 15.56
C LEU A 70 -6.53 -0.85 14.41
N ASN A 71 -7.26 -1.21 13.34
CA ASN A 71 -7.50 -0.34 12.21
C ASN A 71 -8.35 0.88 12.60
N ALA A 72 -9.35 0.71 13.46
CA ALA A 72 -10.15 1.83 13.97
C ALA A 72 -9.28 2.79 14.81
N ALA A 73 -8.45 2.27 15.71
CA ALA A 73 -7.53 3.08 16.53
C ALA A 73 -6.54 3.87 15.65
N ALA A 74 -5.97 3.21 14.63
CA ALA A 74 -5.05 3.82 13.68
C ALA A 74 -5.72 4.89 12.83
N LYS A 75 -6.97 4.68 12.38
CA LYS A 75 -7.73 5.67 11.60
C LYS A 75 -7.97 6.94 12.41
N THR A 76 -8.40 6.82 13.66
CA THR A 76 -8.61 7.98 14.55
C THR A 76 -7.31 8.77 14.74
N HIS A 77 -6.19 8.08 14.97
CA HIS A 77 -4.88 8.73 15.09
C HIS A 77 -4.43 9.41 13.79
N ALA A 78 -4.68 8.80 12.64
CA ALA A 78 -4.35 9.39 11.34
C ALA A 78 -5.14 10.68 11.07
N LEU A 79 -6.42 10.72 11.45
CA LEU A 79 -7.23 11.94 11.36
C LEU A 79 -6.72 13.04 12.30
N ASP A 80 -6.37 12.69 13.54
CA ASP A 80 -5.81 13.63 14.50
C ASP A 80 -4.48 14.24 14.01
N MET A 81 -3.55 13.42 13.50
CA MET A 81 -2.31 13.90 12.89
C MET A 81 -2.56 14.82 11.68
N SER A 82 -3.57 14.50 10.85
CA SER A 82 -3.95 15.32 9.70
C SER A 82 -4.46 16.70 10.13
N VAL A 83 -5.28 16.77 11.18
CA VAL A 83 -5.79 18.04 11.72
C VAL A 83 -4.64 18.88 12.31
N GLN A 84 -3.71 18.23 13.00
CA GLN A 84 -2.53 18.89 13.55
C GLN A 84 -1.47 19.24 12.50
N ASN A 85 -1.61 18.75 11.26
CA ASN A 85 -0.60 18.83 10.21
C ASN A 85 0.79 18.37 10.70
N ARG A 86 0.83 17.29 11.50
CA ARG A 86 2.05 16.85 12.18
C ARG A 86 2.05 15.35 12.44
N PRO A 87 2.97 14.58 11.82
CA PRO A 87 3.15 13.17 12.14
C PRO A 87 3.89 13.02 13.47
N TRP A 88 3.25 12.38 14.46
CA TRP A 88 3.86 12.03 15.74
C TRP A 88 3.15 10.81 16.36
N HIS A 89 3.81 10.12 17.29
CA HIS A 89 3.28 8.92 17.95
C HIS A 89 2.14 9.12 18.98
N PHE A 90 1.91 10.35 19.45
CA PHE A 90 0.99 10.68 20.55
C PHE A 90 -0.13 11.54 20.00
N GLY A 91 -1.35 11.31 20.48
CA GLY A 91 -2.52 12.09 20.07
C GLY A 91 -2.47 13.51 20.63
N SER A 92 -3.26 14.41 20.07
CA SER A 92 -3.49 15.76 20.61
C SER A 92 -4.00 15.73 22.06
N ASP A 93 -4.68 14.66 22.44
CA ASP A 93 -5.18 14.38 23.79
C ASP A 93 -4.13 13.75 24.73
N GLY A 94 -2.88 13.63 24.29
CA GLY A 94 -1.79 13.02 25.06
C GLY A 94 -1.79 11.50 25.06
N SER A 95 -2.72 10.83 24.36
CA SER A 95 -2.77 9.37 24.33
C SER A 95 -1.51 8.77 23.70
N SER A 96 -1.01 7.68 24.28
CA SER A 96 -0.03 6.80 23.64
C SER A 96 -0.71 5.82 22.69
N PRO A 97 0.04 5.09 21.83
CA PRO A 97 -0.52 4.00 21.04
C PRO A 97 -1.26 2.96 21.87
N LEU A 98 -0.77 2.65 23.09
CA LEU A 98 -1.40 1.69 23.99
C LEU A 98 -2.73 2.21 24.55
N ASP A 99 -2.78 3.48 24.95
CA ASP A 99 -4.01 4.12 25.45
C ASP A 99 -5.10 4.19 24.36
N ARG A 100 -4.69 4.36 23.09
CA ARG A 100 -5.66 4.36 21.98
C ARG A 100 -6.23 2.98 21.70
N VAL A 101 -5.39 1.94 21.75
CA VAL A 101 -5.85 0.56 21.51
C VAL A 101 -6.76 0.09 22.65
N SER A 102 -6.55 0.53 23.89
CA SER A 102 -7.39 0.10 25.02
C SER A 102 -8.79 0.71 25.04
N ARG A 103 -8.98 1.88 24.41
CA ARG A 103 -10.26 2.64 24.42
C ARG A 103 -11.05 2.61 23.11
N THR A 104 -10.46 2.05 22.05
CA THR A 104 -11.17 1.76 20.80
C THR A 104 -12.03 0.52 21.01
#